data_AF-W1YDE8-F1
#
_entry.id   AF-W1YDE8-F1
#
_cell.length_a   1.000
_cell.length_b   1.000
_cell.length_c   1.000
_cell.angle_alpha   90.00
_cell.angle_beta   90.00
_cell.angle_gamma   90.00
#
_symmetry.space_group_name_H-M   'P 1'
#
loop_
_entity.id
_entity.type
_entity.pdbx_description
1 polymer ?
#
loop_
_entity_poly.entity_id
_entity_poly.type
_entity_poly.pdbx_seq_one_letter_code
_entity_poly.pdbx_strand_id
1 'polypeptide(L)' 'IVSIAHRLSTVQDANEIVYIEYGKIKEKGSFNELIELKGAFYNLWILSNISRYRLHRL' A
#
# COMPACT_ATOMS: atom_id res chain seq x y z
N ILE A 1 5.18 18.09 -2.13
CA ILE A 1 6.19 17.46 -1.23
C ILE A 1 6.28 15.99 -1.65
N VAL A 2 7.48 15.47 -1.91
CA VAL A 2 7.67 14.04 -2.25
C VAL A 2 8.33 13.38 -1.04
N SER A 3 7.70 12.34 -0.51
CA SER A 3 8.19 11.60 0.66
C SER A 3 8.40 10.14 0.29
N ILE A 4 9.58 9.61 0.60
CA ILE A 4 9.92 8.20 0.41
C ILE A 4 9.91 7.56 1.79
N ALA A 5 8.99 6.64 2.03
CA ALA A 5 8.83 5.99 3.32
C ALA A 5 8.86 4.47 3.19
N HIS A 6 9.60 3.82 4.09
CA HIS A 6 9.57 2.36 4.23
C HIS A 6 8.36 1.85 5.04
N ARG A 7 7.69 2.74 5.79
CA ARG A 7 6.52 2.42 6.60
C ARG A 7 5.24 2.85 5.89
N LEU A 8 4.36 1.89 5.70
CA LEU A 8 3.08 2.08 5.00
C LEU A 8 2.16 3.09 5.70
N SER A 9 2.27 3.24 7.03
CA SER A 9 1.52 4.20 7.84
C SER A 9 1.78 5.66 7.48
N THR A 10 2.92 5.97 6.87
CA THR A 10 3.31 7.34 6.51
C THR A 10 2.86 7.72 5.10
N VAL A 11 2.51 6.74 4.28
CA VAL A 11 2.13 6.92 2.86
C VAL A 11 0.60 6.94 2.68
N GLN A 12 -0.17 6.65 3.73
CA GLN A 12 -1.62 6.53 3.66
C GLN A 12 -2.33 7.88 3.42
N ASP A 13 -1.75 8.98 3.87
CA ASP A 13 -2.27 10.34 3.65
C ASP A 13 -1.70 11.01 2.38
N ALA A 14 -0.96 10.27 1.55
CA ALA A 14 -0.39 10.82 0.32
C ALA A 14 -1.47 11.01 -0.75
N ASN A 15 -1.39 12.13 -1.48
CA ASN A 15 -2.27 12.41 -2.63
C ASN A 15 -2.09 11.38 -3.75
N GLU A 16 -0.88 10.89 -3.95
CA GLU A 16 -0.55 9.85 -4.92
C GLU A 16 0.52 8.93 -4.33
N ILE A 17 0.32 7.64 -4.48
CA ILE A 17 1.24 6.58 -4.06
C ILE A 17 1.78 5.91 -5.31
N VAL A 18 3.10 5.72 -5.35
CA VAL A 18 3.78 5.02 -6.45
C VAL A 18 4.47 3.79 -5.89
N TYR A 19 4.02 2.61 -6.30
CA TYR A 19 4.65 1.35 -5.96
C TYR A 19 5.71 1.00 -7.01
N ILE A 20 6.96 0.88 -6.54
CA ILE A 20 8.12 0.54 -7.36
C ILE A 20 8.59 -0.85 -6.96
N GLU A 21 8.73 -1.73 -7.95
CA GLU A 21 9.23 -3.08 -7.78
C GLU A 21 10.30 -3.35 -8.83
N TYR A 22 11.43 -3.95 -8.42
CA TYR A 22 12.58 -4.21 -9.30
C TYR A 22 13.06 -2.98 -10.11
N GLY A 23 12.95 -1.79 -9.53
CA GLY A 23 13.35 -0.54 -10.17
C GLY A 23 12.39 -0.03 -11.26
N LYS A 24 11.19 -0.61 -11.38
CA LYS A 24 10.13 -0.13 -12.28
C LYS A 24 8.88 0.26 -11.51
N ILE A 25 8.21 1.30 -11.99
CA ILE A 25 6.88 1.69 -11.47
C ILE A 25 5.91 0.58 -11.87
N LYS A 26 5.40 -0.15 -10.88
CA LYS A 26 4.44 -1.22 -11.08
C LYS A 26 3.02 -0.68 -11.03
N GLU A 27 2.74 0.17 -10.05
CA GLU A 27 1.41 0.76 -9.84
C GLU A 27 1.56 2.20 -9.35
N LYS A 28 0.62 3.05 -9.74
CA LYS A 28 0.53 4.43 -9.26
C LYS A 28 -0.93 4.85 -9.16
N GLY A 29 -1.25 5.66 -8.16
CA GLY A 29 -2.60 6.18 -7.96
C GLY A 29 -2.84 6.59 -6.52
N SER A 30 -4.06 7.01 -6.24
CA SER A 30 -4.50 7.29 -4.87
C SER A 30 -4.57 6.00 -4.05
N PHE A 31 -4.51 6.11 -2.72
CA PHE A 31 -4.61 4.94 -1.83
C PHE A 31 -5.85 4.07 -2.16
N ASN A 32 -7.02 4.70 -2.31
CA ASN A 32 -8.26 3.98 -2.63
C ASN A 32 -8.18 3.27 -3.99
N GLU A 33 -7.64 3.92 -5.03
CA GLU A 33 -7.49 3.32 -6.36
C GLU A 33 -6.58 2.08 -6.30
N LEU A 34 -5.45 2.16 -5.59
CA LEU A 34 -4.53 1.03 -5.44
C LEU A 34 -5.12 -0.13 -4.62
N ILE A 35 -5.99 0.18 -3.64
CA ILE A 35 -6.71 -0.84 -2.86
C ILE A 35 -7.81 -1.49 -3.72
N GLU A 36 -8.55 -0.71 -4.53
CA GLU A 36 -9.58 -1.23 -5.43
C GLU A 36 -9.02 -2.07 -6.56
N LEU A 37 -7.84 -1.70 -7.09
CA LEU A 37 -7.11 -2.48 -8.09
C LEU A 37 -6.73 -3.88 -7.60
N LYS A 38 -6.69 -4.11 -6.27
CA LYS A 38 -6.34 -5.39 -5.63
C LYS A 38 -5.06 -6.01 -6.19
N GLY A 39 -4.12 -5.16 -6.59
CA GLY A 39 -2.89 -5.55 -7.27
C GLY A 39 -1.74 -5.83 -6.30
N ALA A 40 -0.52 -5.53 -6.75
CA ALA A 40 0.70 -5.84 -6.00
C ALA A 40 0.78 -5.02 -4.70
N PHE A 41 0.44 -3.73 -4.77
CA PHE A 41 0.38 -2.84 -3.62
C PHE A 41 -0.62 -3.33 -2.56
N TYR A 42 -1.81 -3.76 -2.98
CA TYR A 42 -2.84 -4.28 -2.09
C TYR A 42 -2.40 -5.53 -1.32
N ASN A 43 -1.73 -6.47 -2.00
CA ASN A 43 -1.18 -7.66 -1.35
C ASN A 43 -0.13 -7.30 -0.28
N LEU A 44 0.78 -6.36 -0.58
CA LEU A 44 1.74 -5.86 0.39
C LEU A 44 1.05 -5.17 1.58
N TRP A 45 0.01 -4.38 1.31
CA TRP A 45 -0.75 -3.65 2.33
C TRP A 45 -1.50 -4.61 3.26
N ILE A 46 -2.12 -5.65 2.70
CA ILE A 46 -2.75 -6.72 3.47
C ILE A 46 -1.73 -7.44 4.33
N LEU A 47 -0.58 -7.86 3.77
CA LEU A 47 0.46 -8.55 4.53
C LEU A 47 0.96 -7.69 5.71
N SER A 48 1.08 -6.39 5.48
CA SER A 48 1.45 -5.41 6.51
C SER A 48 0.35 -5.23 7.58
N ASN A 49 -0.93 -5.38 7.21
CA ASN A 49 -2.09 -5.25 8.12
C ASN A 49 -2.59 -6.59 8.70
N ILE A 50 -2.09 -7.74 8.24
CA ILE A 50 -2.62 -9.08 8.60
C ILE A 50 -2.48 -9.37 10.10
N SER A 51 -1.51 -8.77 10.80
CA SER A 51 -1.42 -8.85 12.26
C SER A 51 -2.65 -8.30 12.98
N ARG A 52 -3.44 -7.43 12.33
CA ARG A 52 -4.67 -6.84 12.89
C ARG A 52 -5.94 -7.60 12.46
N TYR A 53 -5.96 -8.21 11.26
CA TYR A 53 -7.12 -8.96 10.76
C TYR A 53 -7.24 -10.41 11.27
N ARG A 54 -6.17 -10.99 11.81
CA ARG A 54 -6.21 -12.34 12.42
C ARG A 54 -6.91 -12.39 13.79
N LEU A 55 -7.25 -11.23 14.37
CA LEU A 55 -7.91 -11.14 15.68
C LEU A 55 -9.45 -11.09 15.62
N HIS A 56 -10.08 -11.00 14.44
CA HIS A 56 -11.54 -10.91 14.28
C HIS A 56 -12.17 -12.17 13.65
N ARG A 57 -11.54 -13.34 13.84
CA ARG A 57 -12.10 -14.62 13.41
C ARG A 57 -12.07 -15.68 14.53
N LEU A 58 -12.55 -15.28 15.70
CA LEU A 58 -13.04 -16.18 16.76
C LEU A 58 -14.45 -15.71 17.13
#